data_AF-A0A2Z2HUT1-F1
#
_entry.id   AF-A0A2Z2HUT1-F1
#
_cell.length_a   1.000
_cell.length_b   1.000
_cell.length_c   1.000
_cell.angle_alpha   90.00
_cell.angle_beta   90.00
_cell.angle_gamma   90.00
#
_symmetry.space_group_name_H-M   'P 1'
#
loop_
_entity.id
_entity.type
_entity.pdbx_description
1 polymer ?
#
loop_
_entity_poly.entity_id
_entity_poly.type
_entity_poly.pdbx_seq_one_letter_code
_entity_poly.pdbx_strand_id
1 'polypeptide(L)'
;MIPLEIGPELDPQVFAEGPGAWLELVLEIYGGFAGEAVVGLLLGVGLMVALYVHSGDMALPTVVLLLISPVLYGVLPGDYQQIAVVFIILGGVSATFTLLWRYVV
;
A
#
# COMPACT_ATOMS: atom_id res chain seq x y z
N MET A 1 10.30 -15.64 -19.51
CA MET A 1 10.24 -14.17 -19.46
C MET A 1 8.84 -13.82 -18.99
N ILE A 2 8.71 -13.32 -17.77
CA ILE A 2 7.40 -12.92 -17.19
C ILE A 2 7.14 -11.50 -17.73
N PRO A 3 6.03 -11.23 -18.42
CA PRO A 3 5.68 -9.87 -18.78
C PRO A 3 5.41 -9.09 -17.49
N LEU A 4 6.32 -8.18 -17.19
CA LEU A 4 6.14 -7.18 -16.13
C LEU A 4 5.20 -6.10 -16.70
N GLU A 5 3.88 -6.35 -16.61
CA GLU A 5 2.87 -5.28 -16.72
C GLU A 5 3.00 -4.39 -15.47
N ILE A 6 3.98 -3.50 -15.51
CA ILE A 6 4.16 -2.44 -14.51
C ILE A 6 3.40 -1.24 -15.02
N GLY A 7 2.13 -1.15 -14.66
CA GLY A 7 1.30 0.05 -14.83
C GLY A 7 0.55 0.16 -16.15
N PRO A 8 -0.38 1.13 -16.24
CA PRO A 8 -1.20 1.35 -17.43
C PRO A 8 -0.32 1.60 -18.67
N GLU A 9 -0.75 1.11 -19.83
CA GLU A 9 -0.11 1.41 -21.13
C GLU A 9 -0.17 2.92 -21.37
N LEU A 10 0.92 3.62 -21.06
CA LEU A 10 1.03 5.05 -21.31
C LEU A 10 1.25 5.25 -22.82
N ASP A 11 0.20 5.60 -23.55
CA ASP A 11 0.31 5.99 -24.95
C ASP A 11 1.19 7.26 -25.05
N PRO A 12 2.36 7.21 -25.71
CA PRO A 12 3.26 8.36 -25.85
C PRO A 12 2.60 9.57 -26.51
N GLN A 13 1.46 9.38 -27.17
CA GLN A 13 0.69 10.43 -27.83
C GLN A 13 -0.01 11.37 -26.83
N VAL A 14 -0.28 10.92 -25.60
CA VAL A 14 -0.88 11.74 -24.53
C VAL A 14 0.01 12.93 -24.18
N PHE A 15 1.34 12.80 -24.28
CA PHE A 15 2.27 13.92 -24.05
C PHE A 15 2.22 15.01 -25.13
N ALA A 16 1.55 14.76 -26.27
CA ALA A 16 1.43 15.71 -27.38
C ALA A 16 0.15 16.57 -27.32
N GLU A 17 -0.82 16.26 -26.45
CA GLU A 17 -2.15 16.88 -26.45
C GLU A 17 -2.26 18.19 -25.65
N GLY A 18 -1.16 18.64 -25.04
CA GLY A 18 -1.05 19.93 -24.38
C GLY A 18 -1.07 19.87 -22.84
N PRO A 19 -1.08 21.02 -22.15
CA PRO A 19 -0.86 21.11 -20.70
C PRO A 19 -1.96 20.41 -19.85
N GLY A 20 -3.12 20.10 -20.41
CA GLY A 20 -4.18 19.33 -19.75
C GLY A 20 -3.89 17.83 -19.66
N ALA A 21 -3.14 17.28 -20.60
CA ALA A 21 -2.84 15.84 -20.66
C ALA A 21 -1.89 15.38 -19.55
N TRP A 22 -1.01 16.27 -19.06
CA TRP A 22 -0.22 16.01 -17.86
C TRP A 22 -1.07 15.89 -16.61
N LEU A 23 -2.14 16.69 -16.50
CA LEU A 23 -3.06 16.63 -15.37
C LEU A 23 -3.90 15.35 -15.45
N GLU A 24 -4.34 14.95 -16.63
CA GLU A 24 -5.06 13.69 -16.86
C GLU A 24 -4.20 12.47 -16.55
N LEU A 25 -2.94 12.44 -16.99
CA LEU A 25 -2.01 11.36 -16.64
C LEU A 25 -1.76 11.26 -15.13
N VAL A 26 -1.59 12.40 -14.45
CA VAL A 26 -1.48 12.42 -12.99
C VAL A 26 -2.79 11.95 -12.35
N LEU A 27 -3.95 12.40 -12.83
CA LEU A 27 -5.25 11.99 -12.32
C LEU A 27 -5.60 10.53 -12.62
N GLU A 28 -5.10 9.97 -13.71
CA GLU A 28 -5.29 8.57 -14.09
C GLU A 28 -4.41 7.66 -13.23
N ILE A 29 -3.15 8.05 -13.01
CA ILE A 29 -2.29 7.41 -12.03
C ILE A 29 -2.96 7.49 -10.65
N TYR A 30 -3.23 8.69 -10.13
CA TYR A 30 -3.84 8.83 -8.81
C TYR A 30 -5.24 8.20 -8.69
N GLY A 31 -6.04 8.24 -9.75
CA GLY A 31 -7.39 7.67 -9.80
C GLY A 31 -7.38 6.14 -9.80
N GLY A 32 -6.43 5.52 -10.51
CA GLY A 32 -6.19 4.08 -10.47
C GLY A 32 -5.68 3.61 -9.10
N PHE A 33 -4.74 4.34 -8.50
CA PHE A 33 -4.23 4.03 -7.16
C PHE A 33 -5.24 4.34 -6.03
N ALA A 34 -6.19 5.25 -6.23
CA ALA A 34 -7.12 5.69 -5.18
C ALA A 34 -8.18 4.63 -4.81
N GLY A 35 -8.41 3.62 -5.65
CA GLY A 35 -9.39 2.57 -5.37
C GLY A 35 -8.87 1.52 -4.38
N GLU A 36 -8.02 0.61 -4.83
CA GLU A 36 -7.58 -0.50 -3.99
C GLU A 36 -6.60 -0.07 -2.90
N ALA A 37 -5.69 0.86 -3.17
CA ALA A 37 -4.69 1.26 -2.18
C ALA A 37 -5.33 1.98 -0.99
N VAL A 38 -6.37 2.79 -1.20
CA VAL A 38 -7.10 3.47 -0.12
C VAL A 38 -7.89 2.46 0.71
N VAL A 39 -8.53 1.48 0.08
CA VAL A 39 -9.21 0.38 0.80
C VAL A 39 -8.20 -0.41 1.64
N GLY A 40 -7.05 -0.75 1.07
CA GLY A 40 -5.98 -1.42 1.81
C GLY A 40 -5.42 -0.58 2.94
N LEU A 41 -5.32 0.73 2.77
CA LEU A 41 -4.88 1.63 3.83
C LEU A 41 -5.91 1.71 4.96
N LEU A 42 -7.20 1.84 4.66
CA LEU A 42 -8.25 1.87 5.66
C LEU A 42 -8.34 0.55 6.44
N LEU A 43 -8.25 -0.58 5.75
CA LEU A 43 -8.25 -1.91 6.39
C LEU A 43 -6.98 -2.12 7.22
N GLY A 44 -5.81 -1.77 6.68
CA GLY A 44 -4.53 -1.93 7.36
C GLY A 44 -4.44 -1.07 8.62
N VAL A 45 -4.83 0.21 8.53
CA VAL A 45 -4.87 1.12 9.69
C VAL A 45 -5.93 0.68 10.69
N GLY A 46 -7.12 0.28 10.25
CA GLY A 46 -8.17 -0.22 11.13
C GLY A 46 -7.73 -1.45 11.93
N LEU A 47 -7.09 -2.41 11.26
CA LEU A 47 -6.54 -3.59 11.89
C LEU A 47 -5.41 -3.22 12.86
N MET A 48 -4.49 -2.34 12.45
CA MET A 48 -3.39 -1.86 13.28
C MET A 48 -3.90 -1.24 14.59
N VAL A 49 -4.88 -0.33 14.50
CA VAL A 49 -5.47 0.35 15.65
C VAL A 49 -6.22 -0.63 16.55
N ALA A 50 -7.00 -1.54 15.98
CA ALA A 50 -7.73 -2.54 16.75
C ALA A 50 -6.78 -3.44 17.56
N LEU A 51 -5.70 -3.91 16.94
CA LEU A 51 -4.69 -4.73 17.58
C LEU A 51 -3.90 -3.96 18.63
N TYR A 52 -3.56 -2.69 18.36
CA TYR A 52 -2.88 -1.83 19.33
C TYR A 52 -3.76 -1.56 20.57
N VAL A 53 -5.05 -1.28 20.39
CA VAL A 53 -5.98 -1.07 21.51
C VAL A 53 -6.14 -2.34 22.35
N HIS A 54 -6.07 -3.51 21.70
CA HIS A 54 -6.15 -4.79 22.40
C HIS A 54 -4.88 -5.16 23.17
N SER A 55 -3.70 -5.00 22.56
CA SER A 55 -2.42 -5.42 23.16
C SER A 55 -1.77 -4.36 24.05
N GLY A 56 -2.06 -3.08 23.81
CA GLY A 56 -1.32 -1.96 24.39
C GLY A 56 0.12 -1.80 23.86
N ASP A 57 0.53 -2.58 22.86
CA ASP A 57 1.87 -2.59 22.29
C ASP A 57 1.81 -2.63 20.76
N MET A 58 2.64 -1.80 20.10
CA MET A 58 2.78 -1.74 18.64
C MET A 58 3.51 -2.95 18.04
N ALA A 59 4.19 -3.77 18.85
CA ALA A 59 4.86 -4.97 18.37
C ALA A 59 3.88 -5.99 17.76
N LEU A 60 2.73 -6.21 18.39
CA LEU A 60 1.72 -7.17 17.92
C LEU A 60 1.11 -6.78 16.56
N PRO A 61 0.55 -5.57 16.37
CA PRO A 61 0.02 -5.16 15.08
C PRO A 61 1.08 -5.22 13.98
N THR A 62 2.32 -4.82 14.28
CA THR A 62 3.43 -4.87 13.33
C THR A 62 3.68 -6.29 12.82
N VAL A 63 3.81 -7.26 13.73
CA VAL A 63 4.06 -8.66 13.37
C VAL A 63 2.88 -9.23 12.57
N VAL A 64 1.66 -8.95 13.00
CA VAL A 64 0.45 -9.43 12.30
C VAL A 64 0.38 -8.85 10.89
N LEU A 65 0.59 -7.54 10.72
CA LEU A 65 0.58 -6.89 9.41
C LEU A 65 1.66 -7.46 8.48
N LEU A 66 2.87 -7.66 8.98
CA LEU A 66 3.96 -8.22 8.19
C LEU A 66 3.74 -9.69 7.81
N LEU A 67 3.11 -10.49 8.68
CA LEU A 67 2.81 -11.90 8.41
C LEU A 67 1.60 -12.08 7.49
N ILE A 68 0.57 -11.25 7.64
CA ILE A 68 -0.65 -11.37 6.83
C ILE A 68 -0.44 -10.83 5.42
N SER A 69 0.45 -9.87 5.24
CA SER A 69 0.75 -9.27 3.93
C SER A 69 1.19 -10.27 2.84
N PRO A 70 2.22 -11.13 3.04
CA PRO A 70 2.62 -12.09 2.01
C PRO A 70 1.54 -13.15 1.74
N VAL A 71 0.74 -13.50 2.76
CA VAL A 71 -0.41 -14.38 2.59
C VAL A 71 -1.46 -13.72 1.70
N LEU A 72 -1.78 -12.46 1.97
CA LEU A 72 -2.69 -11.66 1.16
C LEU A 72 -2.17 -11.54 -0.28
N TYR A 73 -0.88 -11.27 -0.47
CA TYR A 73 -0.28 -11.15 -1.81
C TYR A 73 -0.42 -12.44 -2.64
N GLY A 74 -0.31 -13.62 -2.02
CA GLY A 74 -0.48 -14.90 -2.71
C GLY A 74 -1.92 -15.33 -2.95
N VAL A 75 -2.89 -14.79 -2.20
CA VAL A 75 -4.31 -15.18 -2.27
C VAL A 75 -5.14 -14.18 -3.08
N LEU A 76 -4.77 -12.91 -3.10
CA LEU A 76 -5.52 -11.88 -3.80
C LEU A 76 -5.28 -11.94 -5.32
N PRO A 77 -6.34 -11.71 -6.13
CA PRO A 77 -6.21 -11.48 -7.57
C PRO A 77 -5.25 -10.33 -7.87
N GLY A 78 -4.62 -10.33 -9.04
CA GLY A 78 -3.62 -9.34 -9.46
C GLY A 78 -4.02 -7.90 -9.15
N ASP A 79 -5.26 -7.53 -9.48
CA ASP A 79 -5.83 -6.19 -9.30
C ASP A 79 -5.82 -5.73 -7.82
N TYR A 80 -5.91 -6.67 -6.87
CA TYR A 80 -5.95 -6.37 -5.45
C TYR A 80 -4.62 -6.61 -4.72
N GLN A 81 -3.56 -7.02 -5.43
CA GLN A 81 -2.24 -7.22 -4.81
C GLN A 81 -1.68 -5.94 -4.20
N GLN A 82 -2.11 -4.78 -4.71
CA GLN A 82 -1.74 -3.48 -4.17
C GLN A 82 -2.19 -3.29 -2.72
N ILE A 83 -3.29 -3.90 -2.30
CA ILE A 83 -3.74 -3.93 -0.90
C ILE A 83 -2.68 -4.61 -0.02
N ALA A 84 -2.16 -5.75 -0.47
CA ALA A 84 -1.15 -6.49 0.28
C ALA A 84 0.15 -5.67 0.41
N VAL A 85 0.55 -4.94 -0.63
CA VAL A 85 1.72 -4.04 -0.59
C VAL A 85 1.52 -2.93 0.44
N VAL A 86 0.32 -2.36 0.55
CA VAL A 86 0.01 -1.34 1.56
C VAL A 86 0.17 -1.88 2.99
N PHE A 87 -0.24 -3.13 3.24
CA PHE A 87 -0.05 -3.75 4.55
C PHE A 87 1.44 -3.96 4.88
N ILE A 88 2.28 -4.29 3.89
CA ILE A 88 3.75 -4.38 4.07
C ILE A 88 4.30 -3.02 4.47
N ILE A 89 3.90 -1.95 3.77
CA ILE A 89 4.37 -0.59 4.04
C ILE A 89 3.97 -0.15 5.46
N LEU A 90 2.71 -0.37 5.86
CA LEU A 90 2.23 -0.07 7.21
C LEU A 90 2.96 -0.88 8.28
N GLY A 91 3.20 -2.18 8.03
CA GLY A 91 4.02 -3.04 8.89
C GLY A 91 5.46 -2.52 9.03
N GLY A 92 6.09 -2.09 7.93
CA GLY A 92 7.44 -1.55 7.94
C GLY A 92 7.55 -0.21 8.70
N VAL A 93 6.60 0.69 8.49
CA VAL A 93 6.56 2.00 9.18
C VAL A 93 6.34 1.81 10.68
N SER A 94 5.39 0.93 11.05
CA SER A 94 5.10 0.62 12.46
C SER A 94 6.29 -0.08 13.16
N ALA A 95 6.97 -0.99 12.48
CA ALA A 95 8.20 -1.60 12.98
C ALA A 95 9.28 -0.55 13.26
N THR A 96 9.51 0.34 12.29
CA THR A 96 10.51 1.41 12.41
C THR A 96 10.19 2.34 13.57
N PHE A 97 8.92 2.75 13.70
CA PHE A 97 8.46 3.59 14.81
C PHE A 97 8.63 2.91 16.17
N THR A 98 8.31 1.61 16.26
CA THR A 98 8.47 0.81 17.48
C THR A 98 9.95 0.71 17.89
N LEU A 99 10.85 0.51 16.92
CA LEU A 99 12.29 0.50 17.17
C LEU A 99 12.78 1.87 17.65
N LEU A 100 12.37 2.95 16.98
CA LEU A 100 12.75 4.31 17.37
C LEU A 100 12.33 4.61 18.81
N TRP A 101 11.10 4.28 19.18
CA TRP A 101 10.61 4.47 20.55
C TRP A 101 11.36 3.63 21.60
N ARG A 102 11.85 2.45 21.22
CA ARG A 102 12.53 1.55 22.16
C ARG A 102 14.02 1.85 22.33
N TYR A 103 14.65 2.45 21.33
CA TYR A 103 16.11 2.69 21.32
C TYR A 103 16.50 4.16 21.47
N VAL A 104 15.59 5.10 21.19
CA VAL A 104 15.90 6.55 21.24
C VAL A 104 15.26 7.23 22.44
N VAL A 105 14.06 6.80 22.84
CA VAL A 105 13.31 7.34 23.99
C VAL A 105 13.46 6.41 25.19
#